data_AF-A0A068RW38-F1
#
_entry.id   AF-A0A068RW38-F1
#
_cell.length_a   1.000
_cell.length_b   1.000
_cell.length_c   1.000
_cell.angle_alpha   90.00
_cell.angle_beta   90.00
_cell.angle_gamma   90.00
#
_symmetry.space_group_name_H-M   'P 1'
#
loop_
_entity.id
_entity.type
_entity.pdbx_description
1 polymer ?
#
loop_
_entity_poly.entity_id
_entity_poly.type
_entity_poly.pdbx_seq_one_letter_code
_entity_poly.pdbx_strand_id
1 'polypeptide(L)'
;MRFSLFTTTILLTVATAVTTSTAQKLHQQPAFWSTQADLIRSAVEDHYSSMIDDVLSTHAEDLLLKLTHASRCQRHRILQSQANALSSGSFSHDACVARLPEYIGRHIHEQTRHVSQAVTPAVEESLIALWPEYHLVGALPTAQHQISSILYSVNLAVGDQLHRTLDAFDILGRVRNDLETCQQQPSTPVLQQRNNSILKLCFTNVRCMLRRLLAAEPSDQVDGEHLLDTYSEAMKADLRSELEGRVGELVMTVFDDLYAEDDDEEF
;
A
#
# COMPACT_ATOMS: atom_id res chain seq x y z
N MET A 1 -50.05 -14.77 70.92
CA MET A 1 -49.49 -15.49 69.76
C MET A 1 -48.02 -15.12 69.65
N ARG A 2 -47.13 -16.09 69.90
CA ARG A 2 -45.67 -15.91 69.95
C ARG A 2 -45.10 -16.59 68.70
N PHE A 3 -44.40 -15.86 67.84
CA PHE A 3 -43.58 -16.47 66.80
C PHE A 3 -42.11 -16.25 67.14
N SER A 4 -41.41 -17.37 67.21
CA SER A 4 -40.03 -17.54 67.61
C SER A 4 -39.09 -17.38 66.43
N LEU A 5 -37.91 -16.85 66.74
CA LEU A 5 -36.74 -16.63 65.89
C LEU A 5 -36.16 -17.95 65.37
N PHE A 6 -35.78 -17.98 64.09
CA PHE A 6 -34.61 -18.73 63.64
C PHE A 6 -33.85 -17.91 62.59
N THR A 7 -32.74 -17.34 63.04
CA THR A 7 -31.64 -16.80 62.26
C THR A 7 -30.88 -17.94 61.57
N THR A 8 -30.69 -17.86 60.26
CA THR A 8 -29.60 -18.56 59.57
C THR A 8 -29.01 -17.64 58.50
N THR A 9 -27.78 -17.24 58.77
CA THR A 9 -26.88 -16.47 57.90
C THR A 9 -26.35 -17.42 56.82
N ILE A 10 -26.56 -17.11 55.54
CA ILE A 10 -25.82 -17.74 54.45
C ILE A 10 -25.01 -16.65 53.74
N LEU A 11 -23.71 -16.66 54.04
CA LEU A 11 -22.65 -16.09 53.22
C LEU A 11 -22.60 -16.90 51.92
N LEU A 12 -22.88 -16.28 50.78
CA LEU A 12 -22.40 -16.79 49.50
C LEU A 12 -21.66 -15.70 48.72
N THR A 13 -20.42 -16.04 48.46
CA THR A 13 -19.32 -15.35 47.82
C THR A 13 -19.68 -14.81 46.44
N VAL A 14 -19.39 -13.52 46.23
CA VAL A 14 -19.34 -12.89 44.90
C VAL A 14 -18.08 -13.39 44.20
N ALA A 15 -18.23 -14.31 43.24
CA ALA A 15 -17.18 -14.60 42.27
C ALA A 15 -17.33 -13.64 41.09
N THR A 16 -16.47 -12.62 41.08
CA THR A 16 -16.27 -11.70 39.97
C THR A 16 -15.78 -12.46 38.75
N ALA A 17 -16.62 -12.60 37.71
CA ALA A 17 -16.17 -12.98 36.38
C ALA A 17 -15.49 -11.76 35.73
N VAL A 18 -14.19 -11.61 36.00
CA VAL A 18 -13.28 -10.85 35.15
C VAL A 18 -12.30 -11.86 34.58
N THR A 19 -12.51 -12.22 33.32
CA THR A 19 -11.48 -12.85 32.50
C THR A 19 -11.34 -12.04 31.22
N THR A 20 -10.65 -10.90 31.36
CA THR A 20 -9.81 -10.37 30.29
C THR A 20 -8.72 -11.39 30.00
N SER A 21 -8.78 -12.05 28.85
CA SER A 21 -7.60 -12.58 28.17
C SER A 21 -7.84 -12.62 26.66
N THR A 22 -7.86 -11.44 26.07
CA THR A 22 -7.46 -11.21 24.68
C THR A 22 -5.94 -11.38 24.59
N ALA A 23 -5.46 -12.62 24.62
CA ALA A 23 -4.04 -12.95 24.41
C ALA A 23 -3.88 -14.43 24.05
N GLN A 24 -4.60 -14.89 23.03
CA GLN A 24 -4.34 -16.19 22.38
C GLN A 24 -5.09 -16.27 21.04
N LYS A 25 -4.78 -15.36 20.11
CA LYS A 25 -4.73 -15.77 18.70
C LYS A 25 -3.37 -16.46 18.54
N LEU A 26 -3.30 -17.67 19.10
CA LEU A 26 -2.27 -18.62 18.77
C LEU A 26 -2.38 -18.78 17.25
N HIS A 27 -1.34 -18.36 16.55
CA HIS A 27 -1.10 -18.70 15.17
C HIS A 27 -0.93 -20.23 15.14
N GLN A 28 -2.04 -20.96 15.18
CA GLN A 28 -2.07 -22.36 14.79
C GLN A 28 -1.93 -22.34 13.27
N GLN A 29 -0.70 -22.21 12.78
CA GLN A 29 -0.36 -22.83 11.52
C GLN A 29 -0.69 -24.31 11.67
N PRO A 30 -1.50 -24.90 10.77
CA PRO A 30 -1.72 -26.33 10.79
C PRO A 30 -0.36 -27.02 10.72
N ALA A 31 -0.05 -27.92 11.64
CA ALA A 31 1.18 -28.72 11.62
C ALA A 31 1.17 -29.79 10.52
N PHE A 32 0.66 -29.48 9.32
CA PHE A 32 0.38 -30.44 8.26
C PHE A 32 0.58 -29.84 6.86
N TRP A 33 1.56 -28.96 6.69
CA TRP A 33 2.01 -28.54 5.36
C TRP A 33 3.27 -29.34 5.05
N SER A 34 3.34 -29.92 3.84
CA SER A 34 4.57 -30.55 3.40
C SER A 34 5.66 -29.48 3.25
N THR A 35 6.92 -29.84 3.47
CA THR A 35 8.06 -28.97 3.18
C THR A 35 8.00 -28.40 1.77
N GLN A 36 7.52 -29.22 0.83
CA GLN A 36 7.29 -28.84 -0.56
C GLN A 36 6.20 -27.77 -0.73
N ALA A 37 5.12 -27.83 0.06
CA ALA A 37 4.08 -26.82 0.04
C ALA A 37 4.57 -25.47 0.57
N ASP A 38 5.44 -25.49 1.59
CA ASP A 38 6.10 -24.28 2.07
C ASP A 38 7.06 -23.68 1.04
N LEU A 39 7.79 -24.52 0.29
CA LEU A 39 8.64 -24.06 -0.82
C LEU A 39 7.81 -23.39 -1.92
N ILE A 40 6.75 -24.05 -2.41
CA ILE A 40 5.84 -23.46 -3.42
C ILE A 40 5.28 -22.14 -2.92
N ARG A 41 4.74 -22.12 -1.69
CA ARG A 41 4.13 -20.92 -1.12
C ARG A 41 5.14 -19.78 -0.99
N SER A 42 6.33 -20.06 -0.47
CA SER A 42 7.39 -19.05 -0.33
C SER A 42 7.81 -18.51 -1.70
N ALA A 43 8.09 -19.37 -2.67
CA ALA A 43 8.48 -18.95 -4.02
C ALA A 43 7.42 -18.04 -4.67
N VAL A 44 6.14 -18.39 -4.53
CA VAL A 44 5.02 -17.60 -5.04
C VAL A 44 4.89 -16.27 -4.29
N GLU A 45 4.98 -16.27 -2.96
CA GLU A 45 4.93 -15.05 -2.13
C GLU A 45 6.10 -14.10 -2.44
N ASP A 46 7.31 -14.63 -2.53
CA ASP A 46 8.54 -13.89 -2.80
C ASP A 46 8.50 -13.27 -4.22
N HIS A 47 7.98 -14.01 -5.21
CA HIS A 47 7.79 -13.53 -6.57
C HIS A 47 6.91 -12.27 -6.61
N TYR A 48 5.71 -12.32 -6.03
CA TYR A 48 4.81 -11.16 -6.02
C TYR A 48 5.32 -10.05 -5.10
N SER A 49 5.96 -10.37 -3.98
CA SER A 49 6.53 -9.38 -3.07
C SER A 49 7.62 -8.56 -3.76
N SER A 50 8.53 -9.23 -4.49
CA SER A 50 9.57 -8.57 -5.28
C SER A 50 8.96 -7.68 -6.36
N MET A 51 7.99 -8.21 -7.13
CA MET A 51 7.36 -7.46 -8.21
C MET A 51 6.65 -6.19 -7.69
N ILE A 52 5.92 -6.31 -6.59
CA ILE A 52 5.24 -5.17 -5.97
C ILE A 52 6.25 -4.15 -5.46
N ASP A 53 7.34 -4.57 -4.81
CA ASP A 53 8.38 -3.67 -4.35
C ASP A 53 9.04 -2.93 -5.52
N ASP A 54 9.42 -3.64 -6.58
CA ASP A 54 10.05 -3.07 -7.78
C ASP A 54 9.16 -2.00 -8.41
N VAL A 55 7.89 -2.32 -8.71
CA VAL A 55 6.97 -1.40 -9.39
C VAL A 55 6.64 -0.19 -8.49
N LEU A 56 6.23 -0.44 -7.25
CA LEU A 56 5.76 0.65 -6.38
C LEU A 56 6.91 1.57 -5.97
N SER A 57 8.11 1.02 -5.72
CA SER A 57 9.29 1.82 -5.36
C SER A 57 9.76 2.68 -6.53
N THR A 58 9.81 2.13 -7.75
CA THR A 58 10.21 2.86 -8.97
C THR A 58 9.30 4.07 -9.21
N HIS A 59 7.98 3.85 -9.21
CA HIS A 59 7.02 4.94 -9.42
C HIS A 59 7.03 5.97 -8.29
N ALA A 60 7.21 5.51 -7.04
CA ALA A 60 7.34 6.39 -5.89
C ALA A 60 8.59 7.28 -6.01
N GLU A 61 9.73 6.69 -6.35
CA GLU A 61 10.97 7.40 -6.56
C GLU A 61 10.84 8.43 -7.68
N ASP A 62 10.30 8.06 -8.84
CA ASP A 62 10.10 8.96 -9.97
C ASP A 62 9.25 10.18 -9.61
N LEU A 63 8.15 9.96 -8.88
CA LEU A 63 7.28 11.04 -8.41
C LEU A 63 8.01 11.96 -7.41
N LEU A 64 8.72 11.39 -6.45
CA LEU A 64 9.44 12.16 -5.43
C LEU A 64 10.64 12.91 -6.02
N LEU A 65 11.35 12.33 -6.99
CA LEU A 65 12.44 12.98 -7.74
C LEU A 65 11.89 14.16 -8.55
N LYS A 66 10.77 13.99 -9.26
CA LYS A 66 10.09 15.09 -9.97
C LYS A 66 9.78 16.26 -9.03
N LEU A 67 9.26 15.98 -7.83
CA LEU A 67 8.96 17.01 -6.83
C LEU A 67 10.21 17.63 -6.20
N THR A 68 11.27 16.86 -5.99
CA THR A 68 12.49 17.31 -5.29
C THR A 68 13.40 18.13 -6.20
N HIS A 69 13.57 17.71 -7.45
CA HIS A 69 14.42 18.38 -8.43
C HIS A 69 13.74 19.58 -9.11
N ALA A 70 12.41 19.70 -9.03
CA ALA A 70 11.71 20.86 -9.56
C ALA A 70 12.18 22.16 -8.88
N SER A 71 12.41 23.20 -9.69
CA SER A 71 12.74 24.52 -9.17
C SER A 71 11.63 25.02 -8.22
N ARG A 72 11.96 25.89 -7.25
CA ARG A 72 10.97 26.35 -6.25
C ARG A 72 9.66 26.88 -6.87
N CYS A 73 9.76 27.59 -7.99
CA CYS A 73 8.59 28.12 -8.71
C CYS A 73 7.80 27.03 -9.45
N GLN A 74 8.51 26.10 -10.11
CA GLN A 74 7.89 24.99 -10.82
C GLN A 74 7.18 24.05 -9.85
N ARG A 75 7.84 23.69 -8.74
CA ARG A 75 7.27 22.87 -7.69
C ARG A 75 6.00 23.49 -7.11
N HIS A 76 6.02 24.78 -6.77
CA HIS A 76 4.81 25.45 -6.28
C HIS A 76 3.69 25.43 -7.32
N ARG A 77 3.99 25.62 -8.61
CA ARG A 77 3.00 25.52 -9.69
C ARG A 77 2.40 24.11 -9.81
N ILE A 78 3.23 23.07 -9.79
CA ILE A 78 2.79 21.67 -9.84
C ILE A 78 1.86 21.37 -8.66
N LEU A 79 2.31 21.70 -7.44
CA LEU A 79 1.52 21.45 -6.23
C LEU A 79 0.22 22.27 -6.22
N GLN A 80 0.24 23.50 -6.70
CA GLN A 80 -0.95 24.35 -6.81
C GLN A 80 -1.94 23.78 -7.83
N SER A 81 -1.46 23.32 -8.99
CA SER A 81 -2.29 22.61 -9.98
C SER A 81 -2.91 21.36 -9.37
N GLN A 82 -2.11 20.52 -8.71
CA GLN A 82 -2.59 19.31 -8.05
C GLN A 82 -3.63 19.63 -6.98
N ALA A 83 -3.42 20.69 -6.17
CA ALA A 83 -4.38 21.14 -5.17
C ALA A 83 -5.70 21.55 -5.83
N ASN A 84 -5.63 22.34 -6.91
CA ASN A 84 -6.79 22.77 -7.69
C ASN A 84 -7.54 21.59 -8.35
N ALA A 85 -6.83 20.54 -8.76
CA ALA A 85 -7.45 19.34 -9.34
C ALA A 85 -8.12 18.47 -8.27
N LEU A 86 -7.55 18.42 -7.06
CA LEU A 86 -8.12 17.66 -5.95
C LEU A 86 -9.31 18.37 -5.30
N SER A 87 -9.29 19.70 -5.23
CA SER A 87 -10.43 20.50 -4.79
C SER A 87 -11.38 20.78 -5.94
N SER A 88 -12.68 20.86 -5.70
CA SER A 88 -13.67 21.20 -6.73
C SER A 88 -13.61 22.69 -7.19
N GLY A 89 -12.43 23.24 -7.46
CA GLY A 89 -12.21 24.63 -7.87
C GLY A 89 -10.84 25.21 -7.52
N SER A 90 -10.72 26.54 -7.54
CA SER A 90 -9.48 27.25 -7.21
C SER A 90 -9.13 27.12 -5.72
N PHE A 91 -8.03 26.47 -5.41
CA PHE A 91 -7.52 26.29 -4.06
C PHE A 91 -6.66 27.49 -3.63
N SER A 92 -7.03 28.19 -2.56
CA SER A 92 -6.37 29.45 -2.14
C SER A 92 -5.46 29.33 -0.91
N HIS A 93 -5.37 28.16 -0.27
CA HIS A 93 -4.66 27.99 1.00
C HIS A 93 -3.19 27.60 0.80
N ASP A 94 -2.32 28.58 0.51
CA ASP A 94 -0.88 28.39 0.26
C ASP A 94 -0.16 27.51 1.31
N ALA A 95 -0.54 27.64 2.59
CA ALA A 95 0.04 26.83 3.66
C ALA A 95 -0.28 25.33 3.50
N CYS A 96 -1.48 24.99 3.02
CA CYS A 96 -1.87 23.61 2.76
C CYS A 96 -1.23 23.08 1.47
N VAL A 97 -1.10 23.91 0.43
CA VAL A 97 -0.35 23.54 -0.79
C VAL A 97 1.11 23.22 -0.45
N ALA A 98 1.73 23.97 0.47
CA ALA A 98 3.09 23.69 0.92
C ALA A 98 3.24 22.36 1.68
N ARG A 99 2.15 21.80 2.22
CA ARG A 99 2.13 20.48 2.89
C ARG A 99 1.86 19.32 1.96
N LEU A 100 1.43 19.54 0.71
CA LEU A 100 1.14 18.46 -0.24
C LEU A 100 2.27 17.42 -0.38
N PRO A 101 3.56 17.79 -0.48
CA PRO A 101 4.63 16.80 -0.57
C PRO A 101 4.67 15.85 0.64
N GLU A 102 4.36 16.35 1.83
CA GLU A 102 4.27 15.55 3.06
C GLU A 102 3.11 14.55 2.99
N TYR A 103 1.93 15.01 2.57
CA TYR A 103 0.74 14.16 2.40
C TYR A 103 0.94 13.08 1.34
N ILE A 104 1.49 13.47 0.19
CA ILE A 104 1.80 12.56 -0.91
C ILE A 104 2.80 11.50 -0.46
N GLY A 105 3.95 11.91 0.10
CA GLY A 105 4.98 10.96 0.53
C GLY A 105 4.47 9.99 1.61
N ARG A 106 3.66 10.48 2.56
CA ARG A 106 3.03 9.63 3.57
C ARG A 106 2.08 8.61 2.95
N HIS A 107 1.19 9.03 2.05
CA HIS A 107 0.22 8.12 1.46
C HIS A 107 0.82 7.15 0.45
N ILE A 108 1.89 7.51 -0.25
CA ILE A 108 2.68 6.56 -1.05
C ILE A 108 3.23 5.45 -0.14
N HIS A 109 3.88 5.82 0.98
CA HIS A 109 4.44 4.84 1.90
C HIS A 109 3.35 3.95 2.53
N GLU A 110 2.22 4.54 2.91
CA GLU A 110 1.05 3.79 3.39
C GLU A 110 0.48 2.86 2.31
N GLN A 111 0.45 3.28 1.04
CA GLN A 111 0.00 2.47 -0.09
C GLN A 111 0.92 1.27 -0.31
N THR A 112 2.24 1.49 -0.41
CA THR A 112 3.24 0.43 -0.55
C THR A 112 3.08 -0.60 0.55
N ARG A 113 3.05 -0.14 1.81
CA ARG A 113 2.84 -1.04 2.94
C ARG A 113 1.52 -1.80 2.83
N HIS A 114 0.42 -1.14 2.45
CA HIS A 114 -0.89 -1.77 2.37
C HIS A 114 -0.94 -2.88 1.32
N VAL A 115 -0.35 -2.63 0.14
CA VAL A 115 -0.33 -3.59 -0.97
C VAL A 115 0.63 -4.74 -0.67
N SER A 116 1.83 -4.48 -0.13
CA SER A 116 2.76 -5.54 0.28
C SER A 116 2.14 -6.46 1.33
N GLN A 117 1.36 -5.92 2.27
CA GLN A 117 0.65 -6.72 3.28
C GLN A 117 -0.49 -7.57 2.69
N ALA A 118 -0.97 -7.24 1.49
CA ALA A 118 -2.02 -8.00 0.81
C ALA A 118 -1.47 -9.17 -0.03
N VAL A 119 -0.15 -9.26 -0.25
CA VAL A 119 0.46 -10.34 -1.05
C VAL A 119 0.23 -11.70 -0.42
N THR A 120 0.66 -11.91 0.83
CA THR A 120 0.50 -13.19 1.54
C THR A 120 -0.94 -13.71 1.52
N PRO A 121 -1.97 -12.94 1.96
CA PRO A 121 -3.34 -13.46 1.93
C PRO A 121 -3.85 -13.71 0.50
N ALA A 122 -3.47 -12.88 -0.49
CA ALA A 122 -3.87 -13.10 -1.87
C ALA A 122 -3.28 -14.40 -2.45
N VAL A 123 -2.01 -14.67 -2.14
CA VAL A 123 -1.33 -15.91 -2.55
C VAL A 123 -1.92 -17.13 -1.86
N GLU A 124 -2.10 -17.07 -0.54
CA GLU A 124 -2.66 -18.17 0.25
C GLU A 124 -4.08 -18.54 -0.23
N GLU A 125 -4.96 -17.54 -0.37
CA GLU A 125 -6.32 -17.75 -0.85
C GLU A 125 -6.34 -18.31 -2.28
N SER A 126 -5.50 -17.79 -3.17
CA SER A 126 -5.44 -18.22 -4.57
C SER A 126 -4.87 -19.63 -4.74
N LEU A 127 -3.80 -19.97 -4.01
CA LEU A 127 -3.21 -21.30 -4.05
C LEU A 127 -4.18 -22.36 -3.52
N ILE A 128 -4.86 -22.09 -2.40
CA ILE A 128 -5.86 -23.02 -1.85
C ILE A 128 -7.02 -23.22 -2.83
N ALA A 129 -7.49 -22.16 -3.47
CA ALA A 129 -8.62 -22.22 -4.39
C ALA A 129 -8.31 -22.91 -5.72
N LEU A 130 -7.12 -22.69 -6.27
CA LEU A 130 -6.75 -23.09 -7.64
C LEU A 130 -5.81 -24.29 -7.70
N TRP A 131 -5.10 -24.57 -6.61
CA TRP A 131 -4.22 -25.72 -6.47
C TRP A 131 -4.49 -26.45 -5.15
N PRO A 132 -5.72 -26.97 -4.91
CA PRO A 132 -6.09 -27.52 -3.61
C PRO A 132 -5.20 -28.69 -3.16
N GLU A 133 -4.48 -29.36 -4.06
CA GLU A 133 -3.64 -30.52 -3.73
C GLU A 133 -2.18 -30.15 -3.40
N TYR A 134 -1.77 -28.88 -3.52
CA TYR A 134 -0.36 -28.48 -3.33
C TYR A 134 0.21 -28.76 -1.93
N HIS A 135 -0.67 -28.87 -0.93
CA HIS A 135 -0.31 -29.19 0.45
C HIS A 135 -0.24 -30.69 0.73
N LEU A 136 -0.66 -31.54 -0.22
CA LEU A 136 -0.69 -32.99 -0.07
C LEU A 136 0.63 -33.62 -0.53
N VAL A 137 1.27 -34.37 0.36
CA VAL A 137 2.51 -35.10 0.05
C VAL A 137 2.27 -36.10 -1.08
N GLY A 138 3.07 -36.02 -2.15
CA GLY A 138 3.03 -36.97 -3.27
C GLY A 138 1.88 -36.77 -4.27
N ALA A 139 1.07 -35.71 -4.14
CA ALA A 139 -0.01 -35.40 -5.07
C ALA A 139 0.37 -34.32 -6.10
N LEU A 140 1.66 -33.97 -6.22
CA LEU A 140 2.08 -32.87 -7.08
C LEU A 140 2.13 -33.28 -8.55
N PRO A 141 1.72 -32.38 -9.47
CA PRO A 141 1.72 -32.66 -10.89
C PRO A 141 3.15 -32.90 -11.38
N THR A 142 3.42 -34.04 -12.00
CA THR A 142 4.76 -34.37 -12.52
C THR A 142 5.11 -33.67 -13.83
N ALA A 143 4.11 -33.06 -14.48
CA ALA A 143 4.29 -32.44 -15.79
C ALA A 143 4.30 -30.91 -15.65
N GLN A 144 5.38 -30.28 -16.14
CA GLN A 144 5.58 -28.83 -16.11
C GLN A 144 4.38 -28.03 -16.69
N HIS A 145 3.73 -28.53 -17.74
CA HIS A 145 2.57 -27.86 -18.33
C HIS A 145 1.36 -27.74 -17.38
N GLN A 146 1.20 -28.69 -16.45
CA GLN A 146 0.12 -28.65 -15.46
C GLN A 146 0.42 -27.60 -14.39
N ILE A 147 1.65 -27.60 -13.86
CA ILE A 147 2.14 -26.57 -12.92
C ILE A 147 2.00 -25.19 -13.55
N SER A 148 2.43 -25.05 -14.81
CA SER A 148 2.32 -23.81 -15.56
C SER A 148 0.87 -23.32 -15.64
N SER A 149 -0.07 -24.16 -16.07
CA SER A 149 -1.48 -23.78 -16.19
C SER A 149 -2.10 -23.34 -14.86
N ILE A 150 -1.71 -23.99 -13.75
CA ILE A 150 -2.19 -23.64 -12.42
C ILE A 150 -1.61 -22.28 -12.00
N LEU A 151 -0.29 -22.08 -12.15
CA LEU A 151 0.38 -20.84 -11.76
C LEU A 151 -0.05 -19.65 -12.61
N TYR A 152 -0.37 -19.83 -13.90
CA TYR A 152 -1.03 -18.80 -14.70
C TYR A 152 -2.38 -18.39 -14.10
N SER A 153 -3.18 -19.35 -13.62
CA SER A 153 -4.48 -19.06 -12.99
C SER A 153 -4.30 -18.36 -11.65
N VAL A 154 -3.31 -18.77 -10.85
CA VAL A 154 -2.93 -18.11 -9.59
C VAL A 154 -2.48 -16.67 -9.85
N ASN A 155 -1.69 -16.44 -10.90
CA ASN A 155 -1.23 -15.10 -11.28
C ASN A 155 -2.38 -14.16 -11.63
N LEU A 156 -3.38 -14.63 -12.37
CA LEU A 156 -4.59 -13.85 -12.62
C LEU A 156 -5.34 -13.52 -11.33
N ALA A 157 -5.54 -14.51 -10.46
CA ALA A 157 -6.29 -14.31 -9.21
C ALA A 157 -5.59 -13.37 -8.22
N VAL A 158 -4.28 -13.57 -8.00
CA VAL A 158 -3.45 -12.70 -7.16
C VAL A 158 -3.39 -11.30 -7.76
N GLY A 159 -3.13 -11.19 -9.07
CA GLY A 159 -3.10 -9.91 -9.79
C GLY A 159 -4.38 -9.11 -9.62
N ASP A 160 -5.54 -9.76 -9.80
CA ASP A 160 -6.84 -9.12 -9.60
C ASP A 160 -7.05 -8.64 -8.16
N GLN A 161 -6.56 -9.36 -7.15
CA GLN A 161 -6.67 -8.98 -5.75
C GLN A 161 -5.74 -7.82 -5.40
N LEU A 162 -4.52 -7.81 -5.92
CA LEU A 162 -3.55 -6.72 -5.73
C LEU A 162 -4.03 -5.44 -6.42
N HIS A 163 -4.58 -5.53 -7.63
CA HIS A 163 -5.21 -4.38 -8.30
C HIS A 163 -6.40 -3.84 -7.53
N ARG A 164 -7.31 -4.70 -7.05
CA ARG A 164 -8.42 -4.27 -6.20
C ARG A 164 -7.94 -3.60 -4.92
N THR A 165 -6.83 -4.06 -4.35
CA THR A 165 -6.22 -3.47 -3.15
C THR A 165 -5.66 -2.08 -3.44
N LEU A 166 -4.96 -1.92 -4.58
CA LEU A 166 -4.47 -0.62 -5.05
C LEU A 166 -5.60 0.38 -5.29
N ASP A 167 -6.68 -0.05 -5.97
CA ASP A 167 -7.84 0.79 -6.25
C ASP A 167 -8.57 1.18 -4.96
N ALA A 168 -8.76 0.25 -4.04
CA ALA A 168 -9.42 0.50 -2.76
C ALA A 168 -8.62 1.44 -1.84
N PHE A 169 -7.30 1.53 -2.01
CA PHE A 169 -6.50 2.47 -1.23
C PHE A 169 -6.84 3.93 -1.55
N ASP A 170 -7.17 4.24 -2.81
CA ASP A 170 -7.58 5.59 -3.27
C ASP A 170 -6.65 6.72 -2.78
N ILE A 171 -5.42 6.73 -3.29
CA ILE A 171 -4.42 7.75 -2.90
C ILE A 171 -4.90 9.18 -3.18
N LEU A 172 -5.63 9.39 -4.29
CA LEU A 172 -6.17 10.71 -4.64
C LEU A 172 -7.21 11.17 -3.60
N GLY A 173 -8.15 10.30 -3.23
CA GLY A 173 -9.15 10.60 -2.20
C GLY A 173 -8.53 10.89 -0.84
N ARG A 174 -7.46 10.16 -0.47
CA ARG A 174 -6.74 10.39 0.79
C ARG A 174 -6.02 11.74 0.82
N VAL A 175 -5.28 12.09 -0.22
CA VAL A 175 -4.60 13.39 -0.32
C VAL A 175 -5.63 14.54 -0.38
N ARG A 176 -6.77 14.33 -1.05
CA ARG A 176 -7.88 15.28 -1.02
C ARG A 176 -8.40 15.50 0.41
N ASN A 177 -8.65 14.43 1.16
CA ASN A 177 -9.13 14.52 2.54
C ASN A 177 -8.14 15.26 3.46
N ASP A 178 -6.83 15.04 3.29
CA ASP A 178 -5.79 15.77 4.01
C ASP A 178 -5.81 17.28 3.69
N LEU A 179 -5.96 17.62 2.40
CA LEU A 179 -6.08 19.01 1.96
C LEU A 179 -7.30 19.69 2.57
N GLU A 180 -8.47 19.06 2.52
CA GLU A 180 -9.71 19.57 3.10
C GLU A 180 -9.59 19.75 4.61
N THR A 181 -9.01 18.77 5.30
CA THR A 181 -8.74 18.85 6.75
C THR A 181 -7.80 20.01 7.09
N CYS A 182 -6.76 20.22 6.28
CA CYS A 182 -5.85 21.35 6.45
C CYS A 182 -6.56 22.71 6.28
N GLN A 183 -7.48 22.83 5.32
CA GLN A 183 -8.27 24.05 5.12
C GLN A 183 -9.19 24.35 6.32
N GLN A 184 -9.77 23.32 6.93
CA GLN A 184 -10.69 23.46 8.05
C GLN A 184 -9.99 23.78 9.37
N GLN A 185 -8.68 23.54 9.49
CA GLN A 185 -7.94 23.89 10.70
C GLN A 185 -7.90 25.41 10.87
N PRO A 186 -8.50 25.98 11.93
CA PRO A 186 -8.37 27.39 12.22
C PRO A 186 -6.89 27.66 12.40
N SER A 187 -6.35 28.60 11.63
CA SER A 187 -4.95 28.97 11.69
C SER A 187 -4.63 29.52 13.09
N THR A 188 -4.30 28.64 14.03
CA THR A 188 -3.87 29.01 15.37
C THR A 188 -2.59 29.82 15.21
N PRO A 189 -2.54 31.05 15.76
CA PRO A 189 -1.36 31.88 15.67
C PRO A 189 -0.31 31.34 16.64
N VAL A 190 0.49 30.35 16.22
CA VAL A 190 1.76 30.05 16.91
C VAL A 190 2.71 31.23 16.63
N LEU A 191 2.72 32.16 17.57
CA LEU A 191 3.30 33.51 17.44
C LEU A 191 4.84 33.57 17.54
N GLN A 192 5.58 32.45 17.56
CA GLN A 192 7.03 32.51 17.84
C GLN A 192 7.98 32.02 16.75
N GLN A 193 7.50 31.50 15.62
CA GLN A 193 8.39 31.02 14.54
C GLN A 193 7.83 31.23 13.12
N ARG A 194 6.93 32.20 12.92
CA ARG A 194 6.10 32.30 11.71
C ARG A 194 6.48 33.43 10.74
N ASN A 195 7.13 34.49 11.22
CA ASN A 195 7.34 35.70 10.41
C ASN A 195 8.35 35.51 9.26
N ASN A 196 9.32 34.61 9.39
CA ASN A 196 10.29 34.36 8.32
C ASN A 196 9.78 33.39 7.24
N SER A 197 8.79 32.55 7.53
CA SER A 197 8.31 31.54 6.56
C SER A 197 7.20 32.06 5.67
N ILE A 198 6.25 32.84 6.22
CA ILE A 198 5.14 33.43 5.44
C ILE A 198 5.65 34.51 4.49
N LEU A 199 6.52 35.42 4.96
CA LEU A 199 7.15 36.40 4.07
C LEU A 199 7.97 35.72 2.98
N LYS A 200 8.72 34.66 3.29
CA LYS A 200 9.43 33.87 2.27
C LYS A 200 8.48 33.17 1.30
N LEU A 201 7.30 32.72 1.71
CA LEU A 201 6.31 32.12 0.82
C LEU A 201 5.68 33.18 -0.11
N CYS A 202 5.20 34.30 0.46
CA CYS A 202 4.63 35.42 -0.30
C CYS A 202 5.63 36.00 -1.31
N PHE A 203 6.88 36.25 -0.90
CA PHE A 203 7.92 36.73 -1.82
C PHE A 203 8.23 35.73 -2.94
N THR A 204 8.03 34.44 -2.69
CA THR A 204 8.23 33.42 -3.72
C THR A 204 7.08 33.45 -4.72
N ASN A 205 5.84 33.53 -4.23
CA ASN A 205 4.66 33.61 -5.10
C ASN A 205 4.72 34.87 -5.98
N VAL A 206 5.09 36.01 -5.40
CA VAL A 206 5.30 37.27 -6.15
C VAL A 206 6.46 37.12 -7.14
N ARG A 207 7.60 36.56 -6.74
CA ARG A 207 8.77 36.39 -7.64
C ARG A 207 8.50 35.39 -8.76
N CYS A 208 7.72 34.34 -8.52
CA CYS A 208 7.34 33.35 -9.52
C CYS A 208 6.30 33.93 -10.50
N MET A 209 5.35 34.74 -10.02
CA MET A 209 4.44 35.53 -10.87
C MET A 209 5.18 36.56 -11.71
N LEU A 210 6.14 37.29 -11.12
CA LEU A 210 6.94 38.29 -11.84
C LEU A 210 7.80 37.63 -12.93
N ARG A 211 8.39 36.46 -12.65
CA ARG A 211 9.09 35.66 -13.67
C ARG A 211 8.16 35.21 -14.78
N ARG A 212 6.88 34.92 -14.50
CA ARG A 212 5.88 34.58 -15.52
C ARG A 212 5.52 35.76 -16.41
N LEU A 213 5.47 36.97 -15.86
CA LEU A 213 5.22 38.19 -16.63
C LEU A 213 6.44 38.60 -17.48
N LEU A 214 7.65 38.24 -17.04
CA LEU A 214 8.91 38.61 -17.70
C LEU A 214 9.42 37.53 -18.67
N ALA A 215 9.16 36.25 -18.39
CA ALA A 215 9.44 35.15 -19.29
C ALA A 215 8.22 34.96 -20.20
N ALA A 216 8.28 35.57 -21.38
CA ALA A 216 7.41 35.23 -22.50
C ALA A 216 7.76 33.82 -23.02
N GLU A 217 7.62 32.81 -22.17
CA GLU A 217 7.74 31.42 -22.62
C GLU A 217 6.38 30.93 -23.09
N PRO A 218 6.35 30.15 -24.19
CA PRO A 218 5.13 29.50 -24.62
C PRO A 218 4.63 28.65 -23.46
N SER A 219 3.32 28.63 -23.32
CA SER A 219 2.55 27.76 -22.46
C SER A 219 3.01 26.30 -22.64
N ASP A 220 4.07 25.88 -21.97
CA ASP A 220 4.40 24.48 -21.82
C ASP A 220 3.38 23.92 -20.82
N GLN A 221 2.39 23.29 -21.44
CA GLN A 221 1.09 22.94 -20.93
C GLN A 221 1.17 21.79 -19.90
N VAL A 222 0.38 21.92 -18.84
CA VAL A 222 -0.56 20.86 -18.38
C VAL A 222 -0.01 19.63 -17.62
N ASP A 223 1.29 19.36 -17.53
CA ASP A 223 1.73 18.12 -16.84
C ASP A 223 1.57 18.13 -15.29
N GLY A 224 1.22 19.26 -14.69
CA GLY A 224 1.08 19.38 -13.23
C GLY A 224 -0.32 19.10 -12.67
N GLU A 225 -1.37 19.12 -13.50
CA GLU A 225 -2.77 19.02 -13.04
C GLU A 225 -3.15 17.60 -12.62
N HIS A 226 -2.46 16.60 -13.17
CA HIS A 226 -2.77 15.19 -13.01
C HIS A 226 -1.61 14.38 -12.43
N LEU A 227 -0.67 15.01 -11.70
CA LEU A 227 0.55 14.34 -11.23
C LEU A 227 0.26 13.03 -10.49
N LEU A 228 -0.65 13.05 -9.50
CA LEU A 228 -1.03 11.87 -8.73
C LEU A 228 -1.88 10.87 -9.52
N ASP A 229 -2.67 11.37 -10.47
CA ASP A 229 -3.52 10.56 -11.32
C ASP A 229 -2.66 9.75 -12.30
N THR A 230 -1.73 10.44 -13.00
CA THR A 230 -0.71 9.84 -13.86
C THR A 230 0.18 8.86 -13.10
N TYR A 231 0.61 9.20 -11.88
CA TYR A 231 1.37 8.27 -11.03
C TYR A 231 0.57 6.99 -10.73
N SER A 232 -0.68 7.14 -10.28
CA SER A 232 -1.55 6.02 -9.94
C SER A 232 -1.82 5.12 -11.14
N GLU A 233 -2.18 5.70 -12.28
CA GLU A 233 -2.53 4.92 -13.48
C GLU A 233 -1.30 4.28 -14.14
N ALA A 234 -0.15 4.96 -14.17
CA ALA A 234 1.09 4.37 -14.68
C ALA A 234 1.55 3.19 -13.81
N MET A 235 1.55 3.37 -12.48
CA MET A 235 1.91 2.30 -11.54
C MET A 235 1.00 1.07 -11.68
N LYS A 236 -0.32 1.27 -11.85
CA LYS A 236 -1.26 0.17 -12.08
C LYS A 236 -1.03 -0.51 -13.43
N ALA A 237 -0.78 0.26 -14.49
CA ALA A 237 -0.51 -0.29 -15.82
C ALA A 237 0.76 -1.14 -15.83
N ASP A 238 1.82 -0.65 -15.22
CA ASP A 238 3.10 -1.35 -15.14
C ASP A 238 2.98 -2.60 -14.26
N LEU A 239 2.29 -2.52 -13.12
CA LEU A 239 2.03 -3.72 -12.31
C LEU A 239 1.29 -4.81 -13.10
N ARG A 240 0.29 -4.42 -13.90
CA ARG A 240 -0.42 -5.38 -14.76
C ARG A 240 0.52 -6.01 -15.79
N SER A 241 1.36 -5.20 -16.41
CA SER A 241 2.34 -5.66 -17.39
C SER A 241 3.35 -6.63 -16.77
N GLU A 242 3.85 -6.34 -15.57
CA GLU A 242 4.79 -7.19 -14.84
C GLU A 242 4.15 -8.52 -14.43
N LEU A 243 2.90 -8.50 -13.95
CA LEU A 243 2.13 -9.71 -13.65
C LEU A 243 1.96 -10.59 -14.89
N GLU A 244 1.68 -10.01 -16.05
CA GLU A 244 1.56 -10.76 -17.30
C GLU A 244 2.92 -11.27 -17.82
N GLY A 245 3.99 -10.48 -17.65
CA GLY A 245 5.31 -10.76 -18.21
C GLY A 245 6.13 -11.78 -17.41
N ARG A 246 6.03 -11.78 -16.09
CA ARG A 246 6.95 -12.53 -15.21
C ARG A 246 6.42 -13.87 -14.71
N VAL A 247 5.19 -14.23 -15.01
CA VAL A 247 4.61 -15.53 -14.63
C VAL A 247 5.41 -16.73 -15.17
N GLY A 248 6.08 -16.58 -16.31
CA GLY A 248 7.00 -17.61 -16.82
C GLY A 248 8.19 -17.86 -15.90
N GLU A 249 8.72 -16.82 -15.26
CA GLU A 249 9.80 -16.91 -14.27
C GLU A 249 9.31 -17.67 -13.04
N LEU A 250 8.11 -17.34 -12.54
CA LEU A 250 7.48 -18.05 -11.42
C LEU A 250 7.33 -19.54 -11.70
N VAL A 251 6.88 -19.90 -12.92
CA VAL A 251 6.74 -21.31 -13.32
C VAL A 251 8.07 -22.04 -13.29
N MET A 252 9.15 -21.40 -13.77
CA MET A 252 10.48 -22.00 -13.75
C MET A 252 10.99 -22.14 -12.32
N THR A 253 10.90 -21.10 -11.49
CA THR A 253 11.32 -21.15 -10.08
C THR A 253 10.60 -22.26 -9.32
N VAL A 254 9.27 -22.33 -9.41
CA VAL A 254 8.51 -23.37 -8.72
C VAL A 254 8.85 -24.75 -9.28
N PHE A 255 9.02 -24.91 -10.60
CA PHE A 255 9.38 -26.20 -11.16
C PHE A 255 10.78 -26.66 -10.69
N ASP A 256 11.77 -25.76 -10.74
CA ASP A 256 13.13 -26.03 -10.30
C ASP A 256 13.17 -26.35 -8.81
N ASP A 257 12.45 -25.63 -7.95
CA ASP A 257 12.38 -25.93 -6.51
C ASP A 257 11.71 -27.28 -6.20
N LEU A 258 10.82 -27.76 -7.07
CA LEU A 258 10.13 -29.03 -6.90
C LEU A 258 10.94 -30.24 -7.38
N TYR A 259 11.84 -30.03 -8.34
CA TYR A 259 12.57 -31.09 -9.04
C TYR A 259 14.08 -30.89 -9.06
N ALA A 260 14.62 -29.92 -8.32
CA ALA A 260 16.04 -29.84 -8.02
C ALA A 260 16.42 -31.18 -7.38
N GLU A 261 17.16 -31.99 -8.13
CA GLU A 261 17.67 -33.26 -7.64
C GLU A 261 18.57 -32.93 -6.43
N ASP A 262 18.36 -33.60 -5.30
CA ASP A 262 19.33 -33.66 -4.21
C ASP A 262 20.58 -34.38 -4.76
N ASP A 263 21.39 -33.69 -5.56
CA ASP A 263 22.65 -34.18 -6.14
C ASP A 263 23.75 -34.41 -5.08
N ASP A 264 23.40 -34.26 -3.80
CA ASP A 264 24.29 -34.41 -2.66
C ASP A 264 23.92 -35.66 -1.83
N GLU A 265 24.25 -36.87 -2.32
CA GLU A 265 24.68 -37.99 -1.44
C GLU A 265 25.16 -39.22 -2.25
N GLU A 266 26.33 -39.12 -2.90
CA GLU A 266 27.20 -40.30 -3.06
C GLU A 266 28.69 -39.90 -3.21
N PHE A 267 29.37 -39.66 -2.09
CA PHE A 267 30.83 -39.76 -1.97
C PHE A 267 31.27 -40.33 -0.63
#